data_AF-A0A450WW51-F1
#
_entry.id   AF-A0A450WW51-F1
#
_cell.length_a   1.000
_cell.length_b   1.000
_cell.length_c   1.000
_cell.angle_alpha   90.00
_cell.angle_beta   90.00
_cell.angle_gamma   90.00
#
_symmetry.space_group_name_H-M   'P 1'
#
loop_
_entity.id
_entity.type
_entity.pdbx_description
1 polymer ?
#
loop_
_entity_poly.entity_id
_entity_poly.type
_entity_poly.pdbx_seq_one_letter_code
_entity_poly.pdbx_strand_id
1 'polypeptide(L)'
;MLAFLGLMQSCVIARAMGIKSGQNVDMNQEVLGQSLSNLGGSFLSCFPSCGSFNRSASNIESGARTPLVGVVSAIVLGALIFLATPIVAELPIAVMAGVLFLVGAGLIKMEDIGKLIRIHGESRIIFVLCLVATVYGGLDKGVILGIIASIVAYLRSVSRPEIDLFFGEDAEQYAPANLTGSTTVLQVSGSVFFGSVQVLERALTDLAKSDGREGNLVIDAEHLHSLDISRGRDFAPGGGAPPGQGIRIGVLAAGSQPG
;
A
#
# COMPACT_ATOMS: atom_id res chain seq x y z
N MET A 1 -15.42 7.09 14.25
CA MET A 1 -15.18 6.99 12.80
C MET A 1 -14.71 8.30 12.18
N LEU A 2 -15.47 9.40 12.29
CA LEU A 2 -15.10 10.70 11.69
C LEU A 2 -13.72 11.20 12.12
N ALA A 3 -13.36 11.09 13.40
CA ALA A 3 -12.03 11.48 13.88
C ALA A 3 -10.89 10.67 13.23
N PHE A 4 -11.06 9.35 13.10
CA PHE A 4 -10.07 8.47 12.46
C PHE A 4 -9.91 8.80 10.97
N LEU A 5 -11.02 8.97 10.26
CA LEU A 5 -11.02 9.36 8.86
C LEU A 5 -10.38 10.73 8.63
N GLY A 6 -10.72 11.71 9.47
CA GLY A 6 -10.16 13.05 9.43
C GLY A 6 -8.64 13.05 9.67
N LEU A 7 -8.17 12.26 10.64
CA LEU A 7 -6.74 12.09 10.91
C LEU A 7 -6.04 11.40 9.72
N MET A 8 -6.57 10.28 9.23
CA MET A 8 -6.00 9.59 8.07
C MET A 8 -5.92 10.51 6.84
N GLN A 9 -6.99 11.25 6.56
CA GLN A 9 -7.01 12.23 5.48
C GLN A 9 -5.95 13.32 5.70
N SER A 10 -5.85 13.89 6.91
CA SER A 10 -4.82 14.90 7.21
C SER A 10 -3.42 14.34 6.98
N CYS A 11 -3.16 13.11 7.43
CA CYS A 11 -1.86 12.46 7.26
C CYS A 11 -1.49 12.25 5.78
N VAL A 12 -2.44 11.73 5.00
CA VAL A 12 -2.25 11.51 3.55
C VAL A 12 -2.00 12.83 2.83
N ILE A 13 -2.78 13.87 3.15
CA ILE A 13 -2.61 15.20 2.57
C ILE A 13 -1.27 15.79 2.97
N ALA A 14 -0.92 15.78 4.25
CA ALA A 14 0.31 16.38 4.76
C ALA A 14 1.54 15.73 4.11
N ARG A 15 1.55 14.40 3.94
CA ARG A 15 2.61 13.70 3.20
C ARG A 15 2.66 14.11 1.73
N ALA A 16 1.50 14.16 1.05
CA ALA A 16 1.44 14.58 -0.36
C ALA A 16 1.91 16.03 -0.55
N MET A 17 1.55 16.93 0.37
CA MET A 17 1.96 18.33 0.34
C MET A 17 3.44 18.50 0.70
N GLY A 18 3.97 17.70 1.63
CA GLY A 18 5.40 17.66 1.96
C GLY A 18 6.24 17.29 0.73
N ILE A 19 5.83 16.26 -0.02
CA ILE A 19 6.47 15.88 -1.29
C ILE A 19 6.39 17.02 -2.31
N LYS A 20 5.21 17.65 -2.48
CA LYS A 20 5.03 18.75 -3.46
C LYS A 20 5.85 20.00 -3.12
N SER A 21 6.04 20.29 -1.84
CA SER A 21 6.75 21.48 -1.35
C SER A 21 8.23 21.26 -1.04
N GLY A 22 8.69 20.01 -1.03
CA GLY A 22 10.04 19.64 -0.57
C GLY A 22 10.24 19.81 0.95
N GLN A 23 9.16 19.89 1.72
CA GLN A 23 9.20 20.06 3.17
C GLN A 23 9.16 18.71 3.88
N ASN A 24 9.98 18.57 4.93
CA ASN A 24 9.89 17.44 5.84
C ASN A 24 8.71 17.65 6.79
N VAL A 25 7.73 16.75 6.73
CA VAL A 25 6.52 16.78 7.56
C VAL A 25 6.65 15.72 8.65
N ASP A 26 6.62 16.14 9.91
CA ASP A 26 6.55 15.24 11.07
C ASP A 26 5.10 14.82 11.32
N MET A 27 4.82 13.52 11.15
CA MET A 27 3.48 12.97 11.32
C MET A 27 3.00 13.00 12.77
N ASN A 28 3.90 12.91 13.75
CA ASN A 28 3.53 13.01 15.16
C ASN A 28 3.04 14.42 15.48
N GLN A 29 3.69 15.44 14.93
CA GLN A 29 3.27 16.83 15.08
C GLN A 29 1.93 17.10 14.39
N GLU A 30 1.70 16.55 13.19
CA GLU A 30 0.41 16.69 12.50
C GLU A 30 -0.74 16.07 13.32
N VAL A 31 -0.55 14.85 13.84
CA VAL A 31 -1.55 14.16 14.67
C VAL A 31 -1.83 14.94 15.95
N LEU A 32 -0.79 15.42 16.64
CA LEU A 32 -0.94 16.23 17.84
C LEU A 32 -1.63 17.57 17.53
N GLY A 33 -1.24 18.26 16.47
CA GLY A 33 -1.82 19.53 16.03
C GLY A 33 -3.30 19.40 15.69
N GLN A 34 -3.67 18.36 14.94
CA GLN A 34 -5.06 18.08 14.58
C GLN A 34 -5.91 17.75 15.81
N SER A 35 -5.35 16.98 16.74
CA SER A 35 -6.02 16.61 17.99
C SER A 35 -6.25 17.82 18.89
N LEU A 36 -5.23 18.65 19.08
CA LEU A 36 -5.33 19.89 19.86
C LEU A 36 -6.30 20.89 19.21
N SER A 37 -6.29 21.00 17.88
CA SER A 37 -7.25 21.85 17.16
C SER A 37 -8.70 21.41 17.40
N ASN A 38 -8.98 20.11 17.34
CA ASN A 38 -10.33 19.59 17.55
C ASN A 38 -10.75 19.65 19.03
N LEU A 39 -9.81 19.45 19.97
CA LEU A 39 -10.06 19.65 21.40
C LEU A 39 -10.41 21.12 21.69
N GLY A 40 -9.61 22.07 21.21
CA GLY A 40 -9.88 23.50 21.35
C GLY A 40 -11.22 23.90 20.71
N GLY A 41 -11.50 23.39 19.51
CA GLY A 41 -12.77 23.64 18.81
C GLY A 41 -14.00 23.07 19.52
N SER A 42 -13.86 21.98 20.28
CA SER A 42 -14.96 21.38 21.03
C SER A 42 -15.52 22.31 22.11
N PHE A 43 -14.68 23.15 22.73
CA PHE A 43 -15.12 24.17 23.68
C PHE A 43 -15.82 25.36 23.03
N LEU A 44 -15.70 25.50 21.70
CA LEU A 44 -16.26 26.60 20.91
C LEU A 44 -17.42 26.13 20.01
N SER A 45 -18.00 24.94 20.28
CA SER A 45 -19.06 24.34 19.45
C SER A 45 -18.71 24.19 17.97
N CYS A 46 -17.43 23.99 17.64
CA CYS A 46 -16.98 23.80 16.28
C CYS A 46 -17.30 22.39 15.76
N PHE A 47 -17.54 22.29 14.44
CA PHE A 47 -17.57 21.01 13.75
C PHE A 47 -16.18 20.36 13.72
N PRO A 48 -16.10 19.01 13.67
CA PRO A 48 -14.83 18.31 13.50
C PRO A 48 -14.10 18.80 12.24
N SER A 49 -12.85 19.20 12.41
CA SER A 49 -11.99 19.66 11.31
C SER A 49 -11.00 18.57 10.90
N CYS A 50 -10.48 18.69 9.68
CA CYS A 50 -9.39 17.89 9.09
C CYS A 50 -8.63 18.70 8.03
N GLY A 51 -7.44 18.24 7.65
CA GLY A 51 -6.68 18.84 6.55
C GLY A 51 -7.45 18.87 5.22
N SER A 52 -7.22 19.92 4.43
CA SER A 52 -7.85 20.12 3.12
C SER A 52 -6.82 20.18 2.01
N PHE A 53 -6.91 19.24 1.06
CA PHE A 53 -5.98 19.17 -0.08
C PHE A 53 -6.08 20.44 -0.93
N ASN A 54 -7.29 20.86 -1.29
CA ASN A 54 -7.50 22.02 -2.17
C ASN A 54 -6.96 23.30 -1.54
N ARG A 55 -7.20 23.52 -0.24
CA ARG A 55 -6.69 24.71 0.45
C ARG A 55 -5.16 24.72 0.54
N SER A 56 -4.56 23.60 0.94
CA SER A 56 -3.11 23.49 1.05
C SER A 56 -2.41 23.58 -0.31
N ALA A 57 -2.99 22.97 -1.36
CA ALA A 57 -2.46 23.04 -2.70
C ALA A 57 -2.48 24.46 -3.26
N SER A 58 -3.59 25.17 -3.11
CA SER A 58 -3.73 26.58 -3.53
C SER A 58 -2.78 27.50 -2.76
N ASN A 59 -2.61 27.28 -1.45
CA ASN A 59 -1.65 28.06 -0.66
C ASN A 59 -0.21 27.86 -1.16
N ILE A 60 0.21 26.61 -1.40
CA ILE A 60 1.57 26.32 -1.89
C ILE A 60 1.79 26.91 -3.28
N GLU A 61 0.80 26.83 -4.17
CA GLU A 61 0.86 27.43 -5.50
C GLU A 61 0.91 28.97 -5.46
N SER A 62 0.29 29.56 -4.44
CA SER A 62 0.39 31.00 -4.13
C SER A 62 1.72 31.39 -3.46
N GLY A 63 2.67 30.46 -3.33
CA GLY A 63 4.00 30.71 -2.77
C GLY A 63 4.09 30.60 -1.24
N ALA A 64 3.12 29.98 -0.57
CA ALA A 64 3.18 29.74 0.87
C ALA A 64 4.40 28.88 1.25
N ARG A 65 5.19 29.35 2.22
CA ARG A 65 6.38 28.63 2.73
C ARG A 65 6.31 28.32 4.22
N THR A 66 5.40 28.94 4.96
CA THR A 66 5.31 28.85 6.42
C THR A 66 3.87 28.58 6.88
N PRO A 67 3.69 27.95 8.06
CA PRO A 67 2.36 27.70 8.60
C PRO A 67 1.58 28.98 8.98
N LEU A 68 2.25 30.14 9.00
CA LEU A 68 1.62 31.45 9.25
C LEU A 68 0.50 31.77 8.25
N VAL A 69 0.55 31.21 7.02
CA VAL A 69 -0.53 31.37 6.05
C VAL A 69 -1.87 30.84 6.59
N GLY A 70 -1.86 29.77 7.38
CA GLY A 70 -3.06 29.24 8.03
C GLY A 70 -3.63 30.20 9.07
N VAL A 71 -2.76 30.80 9.89
CA VAL A 71 -3.15 31.77 10.92
C VAL A 71 -3.74 33.03 10.30
N VAL A 72 -3.05 33.61 9.30
CA VAL A 72 -3.54 34.79 8.58
C VAL A 72 -4.88 34.49 7.91
N SER A 73 -5.00 33.32 7.26
CA SER A 73 -6.26 32.92 6.63
C SER A 73 -7.41 32.80 7.65
N ALA A 74 -7.15 32.31 8.86
CA ALA A 74 -8.16 32.21 9.91
C ALA A 74 -8.61 33.59 10.43
N ILE A 75 -7.66 34.51 10.63
CA ILE A 75 -7.94 35.89 11.07
C ILE A 75 -8.75 36.63 9.99
N VAL A 76 -8.30 36.56 8.73
CA VAL A 76 -8.99 37.19 7.59
C VAL A 76 -10.39 36.61 7.42
N LEU A 77 -10.55 35.28 7.53
CA LEU A 77 -11.87 34.64 7.45
C LEU A 77 -12.77 35.08 8.60
N GLY A 78 -12.26 35.18 9.83
CA GLY A 78 -13.02 35.67 10.97
C GLY A 78 -13.50 37.11 10.78
N ALA A 79 -12.61 38.00 10.33
CA ALA A 79 -12.95 39.39 10.02
C ALA A 79 -13.97 39.48 8.87
N LEU A 80 -13.78 38.66 7.82
CA LEU A 80 -14.69 38.61 6.68
C LEU A 80 -16.08 38.15 7.09
N ILE A 81 -16.20 37.09 7.89
CA ILE A 81 -17.51 36.62 8.38
C ILE A 81 -18.18 37.72 9.20
N PHE A 82 -17.45 38.36 10.13
CA PHE A 82 -18.01 39.43 10.95
C PHE A 82 -18.55 40.61 10.12
N LEU A 83 -17.81 41.01 9.08
CA LEU A 83 -18.18 42.15 8.24
C LEU A 83 -19.22 41.80 7.15
N ALA A 84 -19.14 40.59 6.60
CA ALA A 84 -19.94 40.14 5.46
C ALA A 84 -21.19 39.33 5.87
N THR A 85 -21.43 39.09 7.17
CA THR A 85 -22.63 38.42 7.68
C THR A 85 -23.94 38.87 7.00
N PRO A 86 -24.25 40.18 6.86
CA PRO A 86 -25.52 40.59 6.25
C PRO A 86 -25.62 40.21 4.77
N ILE A 87 -24.50 40.20 4.04
CA ILE A 87 -24.46 39.83 2.62
C ILE A 87 -24.60 38.32 2.45
N VAL A 88 -23.88 37.55 3.29
CA VAL A 88 -23.89 36.09 3.24
C VAL A 88 -25.26 35.52 3.59
N ALA A 89 -26.01 36.18 4.48
CA ALA A 89 -27.36 35.78 4.86
C ALA A 89 -28.38 35.85 3.70
N GLU A 90 -28.13 36.70 2.70
CA GLU A 90 -29.01 36.84 1.52
C GLU A 90 -28.61 35.93 0.35
N LEU A 91 -27.55 35.12 0.48
CA LEU A 91 -27.10 34.26 -0.59
C LEU A 91 -28.14 33.16 -0.92
N PRO A 92 -28.62 33.09 -2.18
CA PRO A 92 -29.51 32.02 -2.59
C PRO A 92 -28.83 30.65 -2.49
N ILE A 93 -29.60 29.64 -2.10
CA ILE A 93 -29.14 28.24 -2.02
C ILE A 93 -28.55 27.77 -3.35
N ALA A 94 -29.05 28.29 -4.49
CA ALA A 94 -28.53 27.99 -5.82
C ALA A 94 -27.05 28.36 -5.99
N VAL A 95 -26.60 29.49 -5.41
CA VAL A 95 -25.20 29.91 -5.48
C VAL A 95 -24.32 28.94 -4.70
N MET A 96 -24.75 28.57 -3.49
CA MET A 96 -24.05 27.61 -2.64
C MET A 96 -23.94 26.23 -3.31
N ALA A 97 -25.04 25.76 -3.92
CA ALA A 97 -25.05 24.51 -4.68
C ALA A 97 -24.10 24.55 -5.88
N GLY A 98 -24.07 25.66 -6.63
CA GLY A 98 -23.17 25.85 -7.75
C GLY A 98 -21.69 25.80 -7.33
N VAL A 99 -21.34 26.47 -6.23
CA VAL A 99 -19.97 26.43 -5.68
C VAL A 99 -19.60 25.01 -5.24
N LEU A 100 -20.49 24.30 -4.53
CA LEU A 100 -20.25 22.92 -4.11
C LEU A 100 -20.06 21.97 -5.30
N PHE A 101 -20.84 22.14 -6.36
CA PHE A 101 -20.71 21.34 -7.58
C PHE A 101 -19.37 21.60 -8.27
N LEU A 102 -18.95 22.86 -8.37
CA LEU A 102 -17.66 23.25 -8.95
C LEU A 102 -16.49 22.65 -8.16
N VAL A 103 -16.53 22.73 -6.82
CA VAL A 103 -15.50 22.13 -5.95
C VAL A 103 -15.49 20.61 -6.09
N GLY A 104 -16.66 19.97 -6.10
CA GLY A 104 -16.80 18.53 -6.30
C GLY A 104 -16.23 18.07 -7.64
N ALA A 105 -16.56 18.78 -8.73
CA ALA A 105 -16.03 18.50 -10.06
C ALA A 105 -14.50 18.64 -10.13
N GLY A 106 -13.93 19.64 -9.45
CA GLY A 106 -12.48 19.84 -9.38
C GLY A 106 -11.71 18.76 -8.62
N LEU A 107 -12.38 17.98 -7.75
CA LEU A 107 -11.76 16.84 -7.05
C LEU A 107 -11.68 15.58 -7.93
N ILE A 108 -12.49 15.49 -9.00
CA ILE A 108 -12.56 14.30 -9.85
C ILE A 108 -11.41 14.32 -10.87
N LYS A 109 -10.43 13.44 -10.66
CA LYS A 109 -9.32 13.24 -11.60
C LYS A 109 -9.66 12.15 -12.60
N MET A 110 -10.29 12.54 -13.71
CA MET A 110 -10.75 11.60 -14.76
C MET A 110 -9.62 10.73 -15.33
N GLU A 111 -8.41 11.27 -15.44
CA GLU A 111 -7.25 10.52 -15.93
C GLU A 111 -6.86 9.36 -15.01
N ASP A 112 -6.84 9.60 -13.69
CA ASP A 112 -6.47 8.60 -12.70
C ASP A 112 -7.54 7.50 -12.61
N ILE A 113 -8.81 7.89 -12.68
CA ILE A 113 -9.94 6.95 -12.77
C ILE A 113 -9.81 6.09 -14.04
N GLY A 114 -9.51 6.72 -15.17
CA GLY A 114 -9.32 6.01 -16.44
C GLY A 114 -8.17 5.00 -16.39
N LYS A 115 -7.04 5.34 -15.77
CA LYS A 115 -5.92 4.41 -15.54
C LYS A 115 -6.37 3.24 -14.66
N LEU A 116 -7.08 3.52 -13.56
CA LEU A 116 -7.52 2.51 -12.61
C LEU A 116 -8.54 1.51 -13.21
N ILE A 117 -9.40 1.98 -14.10
CA ILE A 117 -10.36 1.13 -14.82
C ILE A 117 -9.67 0.28 -15.90
N ARG A 118 -8.61 0.79 -16.53
CA ARG A 118 -7.81 0.06 -17.53
C ARG A 118 -6.89 -1.00 -16.93
N ILE A 119 -6.55 -0.89 -15.65
CA ILE A 119 -5.80 -1.94 -14.94
C ILE A 119 -6.65 -3.21 -14.89
N HIS A 120 -6.07 -4.32 -15.33
CA HIS A 120 -6.70 -5.64 -15.26
C HIS A 120 -6.41 -6.26 -13.88
N GLY A 121 -7.40 -6.92 -13.29
CA GLY A 121 -7.24 -7.68 -12.04
C GLY A 121 -8.08 -7.18 -10.86
N GLU A 122 -7.67 -7.57 -9.66
CA GLU A 122 -8.42 -7.35 -8.41
C GLU A 122 -8.57 -5.86 -8.07
N SER A 123 -7.57 -5.03 -8.38
CA SER A 123 -7.60 -3.58 -8.09
C SER A 123 -8.77 -2.85 -8.74
N ARG A 124 -9.15 -3.21 -9.97
CA ARG A 124 -10.32 -2.63 -10.66
C ARG A 124 -11.62 -2.98 -9.95
N ILE A 125 -11.75 -4.24 -9.52
CA ILE A 125 -12.95 -4.72 -8.82
C ILE A 125 -13.10 -3.99 -7.49
N ILE A 126 -12.00 -3.84 -6.74
CA ILE A 126 -11.98 -3.13 -5.45
C ILE A 126 -12.39 -1.68 -5.64
N PHE A 127 -11.87 -1.00 -6.67
CA PHE A 127 -12.25 0.38 -6.98
C PHE A 127 -13.73 0.53 -7.28
N VAL A 128 -14.27 -0.27 -8.22
CA VAL A 128 -15.69 -0.19 -8.61
C VAL A 128 -16.59 -0.50 -7.41
N LEU A 129 -16.23 -1.51 -6.63
CA LEU A 129 -16.97 -1.90 -5.42
C LEU A 129 -16.99 -0.76 -4.39
N CYS A 130 -15.83 -0.14 -4.13
CA CYS A 130 -15.72 0.99 -3.20
C CYS A 130 -16.51 2.21 -3.69
N LEU A 131 -16.46 2.50 -5.00
CA LEU A 131 -17.20 3.60 -5.61
C LEU A 131 -18.71 3.41 -5.48
N VAL A 132 -19.22 2.23 -5.84
CA VAL A 132 -20.64 1.90 -5.69
C VAL A 132 -21.07 1.95 -4.23
N ALA A 133 -20.29 1.36 -3.32
CA ALA A 133 -20.58 1.39 -1.90
C ALA A 133 -20.59 2.80 -1.32
N THR A 134 -19.71 3.69 -1.78
CA THR A 134 -19.67 5.09 -1.35
C THR A 134 -20.89 5.87 -1.87
N VAL A 135 -21.25 5.68 -3.14
CA VAL A 135 -22.37 6.39 -3.78
C VAL A 135 -23.73 6.00 -3.18
N TYR A 136 -23.96 4.70 -2.95
CA TYR A 136 -25.25 4.21 -2.45
C TYR A 136 -25.31 4.02 -0.94
N GLY A 137 -24.18 3.65 -0.33
CA GLY A 137 -24.10 3.31 1.10
C GLY A 137 -23.57 4.43 1.99
N GLY A 138 -23.02 5.50 1.41
CA GLY A 138 -22.33 6.56 2.13
C GLY A 138 -20.83 6.31 2.29
N LEU A 139 -20.10 7.38 2.61
CA LEU A 139 -18.64 7.36 2.78
C LEU A 139 -18.18 6.39 3.86
N ASP A 140 -18.97 6.23 4.93
CA ASP A 140 -18.70 5.31 6.02
C ASP A 140 -18.55 3.85 5.52
N LYS A 141 -19.56 3.36 4.81
CA LYS A 141 -19.58 1.97 4.33
C LYS A 141 -18.57 1.76 3.21
N GLY A 142 -18.43 2.74 2.32
CA GLY A 142 -17.45 2.71 1.24
C GLY A 142 -16.02 2.52 1.75
N VAL A 143 -15.63 3.30 2.76
CA VAL A 143 -14.29 3.20 3.36
C VAL A 143 -14.07 1.85 4.03
N ILE A 144 -15.02 1.37 4.85
CA ILE A 144 -14.88 0.09 5.55
C ILE A 144 -14.71 -1.06 4.53
N LEU A 145 -15.54 -1.05 3.49
CA LEU A 145 -15.47 -2.04 2.43
C LEU A 145 -14.14 -1.99 1.68
N GLY A 146 -13.66 -0.77 1.37
CA GLY A 146 -12.35 -0.56 0.74
C GLY A 146 -11.21 -1.13 1.59
N ILE A 147 -11.20 -0.87 2.90
CA ILE A 147 -10.17 -1.38 3.83
C ILE A 147 -10.17 -2.91 3.84
N ILE A 148 -11.35 -3.54 4.01
CA ILE A 148 -11.47 -4.99 4.03
C ILE A 148 -11.01 -5.59 2.70
N ALA A 149 -11.46 -5.02 1.57
CA ALA A 149 -11.09 -5.50 0.26
C ALA A 149 -9.59 -5.35 -0.03
N SER A 150 -8.96 -4.25 0.41
CA SER A 150 -7.51 -4.05 0.32
C SER A 150 -6.74 -5.06 1.17
N ILE A 151 -7.19 -5.35 2.40
CA ILE A 151 -6.55 -6.36 3.26
C ILE A 151 -6.66 -7.74 2.62
N VAL A 152 -7.83 -8.11 2.09
CA VAL A 152 -8.03 -9.40 1.41
C VAL A 152 -7.14 -9.51 0.17
N ALA A 153 -7.07 -8.46 -0.65
CA ALA A 153 -6.22 -8.44 -1.85
C ALA A 153 -4.73 -8.54 -1.48
N TYR A 154 -4.30 -7.80 -0.45
CA TYR A 154 -2.93 -7.87 0.05
C TYR A 154 -2.59 -9.27 0.60
N LEU A 155 -3.49 -9.88 1.37
CA LEU A 155 -3.28 -11.25 1.85
C LEU A 155 -3.20 -12.24 0.70
N ARG A 156 -4.02 -12.07 -0.36
CA ARG A 156 -3.96 -12.91 -1.56
C ARG A 156 -2.66 -12.73 -2.33
N SER A 157 -2.17 -11.50 -2.48
CA SER A 157 -0.90 -11.24 -3.18
C SER A 157 0.29 -11.84 -2.42
N VAL A 158 0.29 -11.75 -1.09
CA VAL A 158 1.36 -12.32 -0.24
C VAL A 158 1.26 -13.85 -0.15
N SER A 159 0.08 -14.44 -0.31
CA SER A 159 -0.13 -15.89 -0.22
C SER A 159 0.19 -16.67 -1.51
N ARG A 160 0.49 -15.98 -2.62
CA ARG A 160 0.90 -16.59 -3.87
C ARG A 160 2.39 -16.31 -4.09
N PRO A 161 3.31 -17.19 -3.68
CA PRO A 161 4.71 -17.03 -4.07
C PRO A 161 4.80 -17.10 -5.60
N GLU A 162 5.58 -16.21 -6.20
CA GLU A 162 6.03 -16.39 -7.58
C GLU A 162 7.10 -17.50 -7.53
N ILE A 163 6.82 -18.61 -8.20
CA ILE A 163 7.77 -19.71 -8.33
C ILE A 163 8.28 -19.63 -9.76
N ASP A 164 9.45 -19.03 -9.94
CA ASP A 164 10.11 -18.97 -11.24
C ASP A 164 11.02 -20.20 -11.39
N LEU A 165 10.76 -20.96 -12.46
CA LEU A 165 11.49 -22.18 -12.79
C LEU A 165 12.43 -21.87 -13.96
N PHE A 166 13.74 -21.89 -13.70
CA PHE A 166 14.75 -21.70 -14.74
C PHE A 166 15.32 -23.06 -15.18
N PHE A 167 15.37 -23.31 -16.49
CA PHE A 167 15.91 -24.54 -17.08
C PHE A 167 16.93 -24.22 -18.17
N GLY A 168 17.97 -25.06 -18.33
CA GLY A 168 18.89 -24.99 -19.48
C GLY A 168 19.97 -23.91 -19.37
N GLU A 169 20.27 -23.22 -20.47
CA GLU A 169 21.32 -22.17 -20.54
C GLU A 169 21.07 -21.00 -19.56
N ASP A 170 19.80 -20.71 -19.24
CA ASP A 170 19.41 -19.70 -18.24
C ASP A 170 19.75 -20.12 -16.79
N ALA A 171 19.92 -21.43 -16.54
CA ALA A 171 20.30 -21.96 -15.22
C ALA A 171 21.83 -21.92 -14.99
N GLU A 172 22.65 -21.94 -16.05
CA GLU A 172 24.11 -21.81 -15.95
C GLU A 172 24.53 -20.40 -15.47
N GLN A 173 23.71 -19.38 -15.73
CA GLN A 173 23.97 -18.00 -15.28
C GLN A 173 23.80 -17.81 -13.77
N TYR A 174 23.03 -18.68 -13.11
CA TYR A 174 22.76 -18.65 -11.66
C TYR A 174 23.38 -19.85 -10.90
N ALA A 175 23.98 -20.81 -11.61
CA ALA A 175 24.68 -21.94 -10.99
C ALA A 175 26.08 -21.50 -10.50
N PRO A 176 26.51 -21.89 -9.29
CA PRO A 176 27.90 -21.66 -8.87
C PRO A 176 28.84 -22.41 -9.81
N ALA A 177 29.95 -21.77 -10.21
CA ALA A 177 30.90 -22.21 -11.25
C ALA A 177 31.59 -23.59 -11.04
N ASN A 178 31.19 -24.36 -10.04
CA ASN A 178 31.76 -25.65 -9.63
C ASN A 178 30.86 -26.87 -9.91
N LEU A 179 29.73 -26.72 -10.61
CA LEU A 179 28.82 -27.82 -10.94
C LEU A 179 28.84 -28.10 -12.44
N THR A 180 29.48 -29.20 -12.84
CA THR A 180 29.42 -29.76 -14.21
C THR A 180 28.37 -30.86 -14.28
N GLY A 181 27.31 -30.64 -15.09
CA GLY A 181 26.19 -31.56 -15.30
C GLY A 181 24.86 -30.81 -15.51
N SER A 182 23.83 -31.51 -16.00
CA SER A 182 22.48 -30.95 -16.19
C SER A 182 21.89 -30.51 -14.84
N THR A 183 22.03 -29.22 -14.54
CA THR A 183 21.63 -28.59 -13.28
C THR A 183 20.27 -27.91 -13.46
N THR A 184 19.33 -28.20 -12.56
CA THR A 184 18.04 -27.50 -12.50
C THR A 184 18.09 -26.55 -11.30
N VAL A 185 17.95 -25.25 -11.57
CA VAL A 185 17.94 -24.20 -10.54
C VAL A 185 16.52 -23.74 -10.32
N LEU A 186 16.00 -23.96 -9.12
CA LEU A 186 14.68 -23.48 -8.69
C LEU A 186 14.89 -22.16 -7.94
N GLN A 187 14.53 -21.03 -8.54
CA GLN A 187 14.60 -19.74 -7.87
C GLN A 187 13.22 -19.42 -7.29
N VAL A 188 13.11 -19.47 -5.97
CA VAL A 188 11.84 -19.17 -5.29
C VAL A 188 11.87 -17.69 -4.88
N SER A 189 11.21 -16.86 -5.68
CA SER A 189 11.11 -15.41 -5.45
C SER A 189 9.79 -15.08 -4.76
N GLY A 190 9.81 -14.83 -3.46
CA GLY A 190 8.61 -14.45 -2.72
C GLY A 190 8.69 -14.66 -1.21
N SER A 191 7.59 -14.42 -0.50
CA SER A 191 7.49 -14.68 0.94
C SER A 191 6.89 -16.06 1.18
N VAL A 192 7.65 -16.97 1.83
CA VAL A 192 7.19 -18.32 2.16
C VAL A 192 6.50 -18.30 3.53
N PHE A 193 5.18 -18.51 3.53
CA PHE A 193 4.36 -18.66 4.73
C PHE A 193 3.71 -20.05 4.78
N PHE A 194 3.09 -20.42 5.91
CA PHE A 194 2.49 -21.75 6.11
C PHE A 194 1.51 -22.19 4.99
N GLY A 195 0.84 -21.24 4.33
CA GLY A 195 -0.05 -21.50 3.20
C GLY A 195 0.65 -21.79 1.86
N SER A 196 1.88 -21.32 1.67
CA SER A 196 2.64 -21.52 0.42
C SER A 196 3.48 -22.79 0.43
N VAL A 197 3.68 -23.42 1.59
CA VAL A 197 4.38 -24.71 1.74
C VAL A 197 3.68 -25.80 0.94
N GLN A 198 2.35 -25.83 0.91
CA GLN A 198 1.59 -26.83 0.14
C GLN A 198 1.72 -26.63 -1.37
N VAL A 199 1.90 -25.38 -1.82
CA VAL A 199 2.10 -25.05 -3.23
C VAL A 199 3.53 -25.44 -3.64
N LEU A 200 4.51 -25.17 -2.77
CA LEU A 200 5.90 -25.59 -2.97
C LEU A 200 6.04 -27.11 -2.94
N GLU A 201 5.38 -27.80 -2.01
CA GLU A 201 5.38 -29.26 -1.90
C GLU A 201 4.73 -29.92 -3.12
N ARG A 202 3.64 -29.35 -3.65
CA ARG A 202 3.04 -29.82 -4.92
C ARG A 202 3.94 -29.56 -6.11
N ALA A 203 4.54 -28.37 -6.22
CA ALA A 203 5.47 -28.05 -7.31
C ALA A 203 6.70 -28.98 -7.29
N LEU A 204 7.26 -29.26 -6.11
CA LEU A 204 8.36 -30.22 -5.94
C LEU A 204 7.93 -31.66 -6.25
N THR A 205 6.71 -32.05 -5.84
CA THR A 205 6.17 -33.39 -6.12
C THR A 205 5.88 -33.59 -7.60
N ASP A 206 5.40 -32.55 -8.29
CA ASP A 206 5.14 -32.58 -9.72
C ASP A 206 6.45 -32.59 -10.53
N LEU A 207 7.46 -31.80 -10.12
CA LEU A 207 8.81 -31.88 -10.71
C LEU A 207 9.45 -33.27 -10.53
N ALA A 208 9.33 -33.85 -9.33
CA ALA A 208 9.86 -35.17 -9.01
C ALA A 208 9.16 -36.30 -9.80
N LYS A 209 7.94 -36.07 -10.30
CA LYS A 209 7.21 -37.02 -11.14
C LYS A 209 7.48 -36.84 -12.64
N SER A 210 7.82 -35.62 -13.07
CA SER A 210 8.05 -35.32 -14.49
C SER A 210 9.46 -35.62 -14.98
N ASP A 211 10.47 -35.69 -14.11
CA ASP A 211 11.85 -35.90 -14.52
C ASP A 211 12.49 -37.11 -13.81
N GLY A 212 12.53 -38.25 -14.52
CA GLY A 212 13.33 -39.42 -14.15
C GLY A 212 14.83 -39.23 -14.42
N ARG A 213 15.35 -38.02 -14.22
CA ARG A 213 16.75 -37.65 -14.48
C ARG A 213 17.49 -37.46 -13.16
N GLU A 214 18.54 -38.25 -12.98
CA GLU A 214 19.52 -38.09 -11.91
C GLU A 214 20.30 -36.77 -12.14
N GLY A 215 20.04 -35.76 -11.31
CA GLY A 215 20.67 -34.43 -11.43
C GLY A 215 20.69 -33.66 -10.11
N ASN A 216 21.51 -32.62 -10.07
CA ASN A 216 21.65 -31.75 -8.90
C ASN A 216 20.52 -30.70 -8.89
N LEU A 217 19.76 -30.64 -7.80
CA LEU A 217 18.73 -29.64 -7.58
C LEU A 217 19.30 -28.56 -6.65
N VAL A 218 19.37 -27.33 -7.16
CA VAL A 218 19.80 -26.16 -6.38
C VAL A 218 18.57 -25.28 -6.15
N ILE A 219 18.26 -25.03 -4.88
CA ILE A 219 17.18 -24.12 -4.48
C ILE A 219 17.83 -22.79 -4.11
N ASP A 220 17.62 -21.78 -4.95
CA ASP A 220 18.02 -20.40 -4.68
C ASP A 220 16.92 -19.72 -3.83
N ALA A 221 17.30 -19.38 -2.60
CA ALA A 221 16.46 -18.75 -1.59
C ALA A 221 16.88 -17.29 -1.30
N GLU A 222 17.74 -16.70 -2.14
CA GLU A 222 18.29 -15.35 -1.92
C GLU A 222 17.23 -14.24 -1.97
N HIS A 223 16.08 -14.52 -2.60
CA HIS A 223 14.97 -13.57 -2.77
C HIS A 223 13.80 -13.76 -1.77
N LEU A 224 14.03 -14.48 -0.66
CA LEU A 224 13.01 -14.68 0.37
C LEU A 224 12.84 -13.45 1.27
N HIS A 225 11.72 -12.73 1.11
CA HIS A 225 11.43 -11.46 1.79
C HIS A 225 11.11 -11.61 3.30
N SER A 226 10.72 -12.80 3.76
CA SER A 226 10.57 -13.16 5.18
C SER A 226 10.38 -14.66 5.35
N LEU A 227 11.12 -15.28 6.28
CA LEU A 227 11.02 -16.70 6.63
C LEU A 227 10.35 -16.83 8.00
N ASP A 228 9.13 -17.36 8.04
CA ASP A 228 8.40 -17.57 9.30
C ASP A 228 9.11 -18.65 10.14
N ILE A 229 9.51 -18.27 11.34
CA ILE A 229 10.37 -19.01 12.28
C ILE A 229 9.71 -20.31 12.80
N SER A 230 8.44 -20.54 12.48
CA SER A 230 7.68 -21.71 12.95
C SER A 230 8.16 -23.05 12.37
N ARG A 231 8.99 -23.07 11.31
CA ARG A 231 9.56 -24.31 10.74
C ARG A 231 11.03 -24.26 10.31
N GLY A 232 11.80 -23.27 10.75
CA GLY A 232 13.24 -23.14 10.44
C GLY A 232 14.15 -24.30 10.88
N ARG A 233 13.58 -25.37 11.46
CA ARG A 233 14.29 -26.60 11.87
C ARG A 233 14.23 -27.73 10.84
N ASP A 234 13.29 -27.70 9.89
CA ASP A 234 13.23 -28.67 8.78
C ASP A 234 14.14 -28.29 7.60
N PHE A 235 14.65 -27.05 7.58
CA PHE A 235 15.54 -26.51 6.54
C PHE A 235 16.99 -26.34 7.02
N ALA A 236 17.39 -27.08 8.08
CA ALA A 236 18.77 -27.13 8.49
C ALA A 236 19.60 -27.99 7.51
N PRO A 237 20.84 -27.60 7.18
CA PRO A 237 21.74 -28.41 6.35
C PRO A 237 22.14 -29.65 7.15
N GLY A 238 21.38 -30.75 6.99
CA GLY A 238 21.61 -31.99 7.74
C GLY A 238 20.47 -33.03 7.74
N GLY A 239 19.32 -32.75 7.12
CA GLY A 239 18.24 -33.73 6.98
C GLY A 239 18.56 -34.80 5.92
N GLY A 240 18.98 -35.98 6.36
CA GLY A 240 19.30 -37.12 5.51
C GLY A 240 18.17 -37.46 4.53
N ALA A 241 18.54 -37.60 3.26
CA ALA A 241 17.67 -38.09 2.20
C ALA A 241 17.05 -39.45 2.58
N PRO A 242 15.79 -39.75 2.17
CA PRO A 242 15.30 -41.12 2.17
C PRO A 242 16.22 -41.97 1.28
N PRO A 243 16.62 -43.18 1.71
CA PRO A 243 17.59 -43.99 1.00
C PRO A 243 16.92 -44.53 -0.28
N GLY A 244 17.28 -43.97 -1.44
CA GLY A 244 16.82 -44.52 -2.72
C GLY A 244 16.96 -43.68 -3.98
N GLN A 245 17.24 -42.37 -3.92
CA GLN A 245 17.39 -41.55 -5.13
C GLN A 245 18.59 -40.60 -5.03
N GLY A 246 19.47 -40.65 -6.04
CA GLY A 246 20.77 -39.96 -6.12
C GLY A 246 20.69 -38.44 -6.33
N ILE A 247 19.80 -37.74 -5.62
CA ILE A 247 19.66 -36.29 -5.72
C ILE A 247 20.53 -35.64 -4.64
N ARG A 248 21.60 -34.95 -5.06
CA ARG A 248 22.36 -34.06 -4.16
C ARG A 248 21.63 -32.72 -4.09
N ILE A 249 21.02 -32.44 -2.94
CA ILE A 249 20.35 -31.16 -2.66
C ILE A 249 21.40 -30.18 -2.13
N GLY A 250 21.68 -29.14 -2.91
CA GLY A 250 22.52 -28.00 -2.48
C GLY A 250 21.62 -26.84 -2.10
N VAL A 251 21.56 -26.49 -0.82
CA VAL A 251 20.87 -25.28 -0.35
C VAL A 251 21.89 -24.14 -0.32
N LEU A 252 21.73 -23.16 -1.23
CA LEU A 252 22.41 -21.88 -1.13
C LEU A 252 21.59 -20.99 -0.19
N ALA A 253 21.93 -21.06 1.11
CA ALA A 253 21.37 -20.13 2.09
C ALA A 253 22.14 -18.80 2.00
N ALA A 254 21.41 -17.72 1.74
CA ALA A 254 21.97 -16.37 1.78
C ALA A 254 22.60 -16.10 3.16
N GLY A 255 23.83 -15.59 3.13
CA GLY A 255 24.63 -15.30 4.29
C GLY A 255 23.94 -14.34 5.27
N SER A 256 24.18 -14.59 6.54
CA SER A 256 23.99 -13.65 7.64
C SER A 256 24.41 -12.24 7.23
N GLN A 257 23.50 -11.27 7.31
CA GLN A 257 23.92 -9.86 7.35
C GLN A 257 24.73 -9.63 8.64
N PRO A 258 25.99 -9.15 8.58
CA PRO A 258 26.67 -8.57 9.73
C PRO A 258 26.49 -7.05 9.71
N GLY A 259 25.96 -6.48 10.80
CA GLY A 259 26.00 -5.05 11.08
C GLY A 259 24.64 -4.41 11.35
#